data_AF-A0A956RQQ3-F1
#
_entry.id   AF-A0A956RQQ3-F1
#
_cell.length_a   1.000
_cell.length_b   1.000
_cell.length_c   1.000
_cell.angle_alpha   90.00
_cell.angle_beta   90.00
_cell.angle_gamma   90.00
#
_symmetry.space_group_name_H-M   'P 1'
#
loop_
_entity.id
_entity.type
_entity.pdbx_description
1 polymer ?
#
loop_
_entity_poly.entity_id
_entity_poly.type
_entity_poly.pdbx_seq_one_letter_code
_entity_poly.pdbx_strand_id
1 'polypeptide(L)'
;MAGINGIGAGGGIRIPGELPDANRMQGLNDPLRSQTLGEAGRLPGADTTDSNTSAGFAQTLGNLVSDVNQLQHRSDDTFRAFLRGQAELHDVALASHEASIAMRLTAEIRNKLLDAYREVMRTPM
;
A
#
# COMPACT_ATOMS: atom_id res chain seq x y z
N MET A 1 -32.16 -57.66 -18.24
CA MET A 1 -31.20 -56.75 -17.56
C MET A 1 -29.89 -57.53 -17.42
N ALA A 2 -28.89 -57.29 -18.28
CA ALA A 2 -27.76 -56.34 -18.08
C ALA A 2 -26.91 -56.73 -16.86
N GLY A 3 -25.60 -56.96 -16.88
CA GLY A 3 -24.50 -56.80 -17.83
C GLY A 3 -23.18 -56.82 -17.03
N ILE A 4 -22.06 -57.22 -17.66
CA ILE A 4 -20.70 -56.59 -17.65
C ILE A 4 -20.30 -55.69 -16.44
N ASN A 5 -19.06 -55.58 -15.91
CA ASN A 5 -17.68 -56.06 -16.18
C ASN A 5 -16.76 -55.39 -15.11
N GLY A 6 -15.55 -55.93 -14.89
CA GLY A 6 -14.38 -55.18 -14.36
C GLY A 6 -14.01 -55.55 -12.92
N ILE A 7 -12.75 -55.80 -12.51
CA ILE A 7 -11.41 -55.33 -12.93
C ILE A 7 -10.39 -56.37 -12.36
N GLY A 8 -9.53 -57.03 -13.16
CA GLY A 8 -8.14 -56.65 -13.50
C GLY A 8 -7.14 -56.89 -12.33
N ALA A 9 -6.46 -58.05 -12.18
CA ALA A 9 -5.20 -58.47 -12.85
C ALA A 9 -4.15 -57.35 -12.94
N GLY A 10 -2.88 -57.44 -12.52
CA GLY A 10 -2.00 -58.53 -12.07
C GLY A 10 -0.60 -57.91 -11.83
N GLY A 11 0.26 -58.59 -11.07
CA GLY A 11 1.59 -58.11 -10.69
C GLY A 11 2.64 -58.10 -11.82
N GLY A 12 3.72 -57.34 -11.61
CA GLY A 12 4.89 -57.31 -12.47
C GLY A 12 6.13 -56.73 -11.77
N ILE A 13 7.17 -57.54 -11.68
CA ILE A 13 8.47 -57.32 -11.03
C ILE A 13 9.33 -56.36 -11.89
N ARG A 14 10.09 -55.46 -11.25
CA ARG A 14 10.91 -54.41 -11.91
C ARG A 14 12.32 -54.96 -12.20
N ILE A 15 12.78 -54.91 -13.45
CA ILE A 15 14.17 -55.20 -13.86
C ILE A 15 14.93 -53.85 -14.01
N PRO A 16 16.21 -53.73 -13.59
CA PRO A 16 17.04 -52.56 -13.88
C PRO A 16 17.90 -52.75 -15.14
N GLY A 17 17.87 -51.79 -16.07
CA GLY A 17 18.82 -51.70 -17.19
C GLY A 17 18.20 -51.16 -18.47
N GLU A 18 18.20 -49.84 -18.66
CA GLU A 18 17.80 -49.19 -19.91
C GLU A 18 18.85 -48.16 -20.36
N LEU A 19 19.21 -48.26 -21.64
CA LEU A 19 20.30 -47.56 -22.33
C LEU A 19 19.90 -46.10 -22.68
N PRO A 20 20.84 -45.16 -22.77
CA PRO A 20 20.55 -43.79 -23.24
C PRO A 20 20.33 -43.73 -24.76
N ASP A 21 19.17 -43.19 -25.14
CA ASP A 21 18.65 -43.07 -26.51
C ASP A 21 19.42 -42.14 -27.46
N ALA A 22 19.26 -42.48 -28.74
CA ALA A 22 19.89 -41.97 -29.95
C ALA A 22 19.55 -40.51 -30.33
N ASN A 23 19.72 -39.53 -29.44
CA ASN A 23 19.55 -38.11 -29.80
C ASN A 23 20.83 -37.43 -30.32
N ARG A 24 21.68 -38.18 -31.01
CA ARG A 24 22.94 -37.68 -31.59
C ARG A 24 22.88 -37.92 -33.10
N MET A 25 23.01 -36.83 -33.85
CA MET A 25 22.92 -36.69 -35.32
C MET A 25 21.56 -36.23 -35.82
N GLN A 26 21.35 -34.90 -35.86
CA GLN A 26 21.25 -34.14 -37.12
C GLN A 26 20.99 -32.66 -36.80
N GLY A 27 21.85 -31.75 -37.24
CA GLY A 27 21.51 -30.32 -37.27
C GLY A 27 22.60 -29.34 -36.88
N LEU A 28 23.60 -29.19 -37.76
CA LEU A 28 24.15 -27.88 -38.15
C LEU A 28 24.71 -26.96 -37.03
N ASN A 29 25.96 -27.21 -36.65
CA ASN A 29 26.87 -26.17 -36.17
C ASN A 29 27.47 -25.51 -37.44
N ASP A 30 27.30 -24.21 -37.75
CA ASP A 30 28.13 -23.04 -37.32
C ASP A 30 27.75 -21.83 -38.27
N PRO A 31 28.29 -20.60 -38.19
CA PRO A 31 28.34 -19.58 -37.11
C PRO A 31 27.88 -18.16 -37.59
N LEU A 32 27.89 -17.15 -36.68
CA LEU A 32 27.87 -15.69 -36.96
C LEU A 32 26.61 -15.08 -37.62
N ARG A 33 25.63 -14.64 -36.82
CA ARG A 33 24.79 -13.46 -37.20
C ARG A 33 24.22 -12.74 -35.97
N SER A 34 24.93 -11.68 -35.59
CA SER A 34 24.37 -10.35 -35.34
C SER A 34 22.96 -10.30 -34.73
N GLN A 35 22.91 -10.22 -33.41
CA GLN A 35 21.90 -9.49 -32.63
C GLN A 35 22.66 -8.82 -31.47
N THR A 36 23.52 -7.84 -31.74
CA THR A 36 23.19 -6.41 -31.64
C THR A 36 21.69 -6.12 -31.59
N LEU A 37 21.29 -5.30 -30.60
CA LEU A 37 19.95 -4.71 -30.39
C LEU A 37 19.09 -5.39 -29.30
N GLY A 38 19.62 -5.48 -28.08
CA GLY A 38 18.82 -5.69 -26.86
C GLY A 38 19.03 -4.63 -25.77
N GLU A 39 19.87 -3.62 -26.04
CA GLU A 39 20.38 -2.69 -25.03
C GLU A 39 19.93 -1.25 -25.31
N ALA A 40 18.64 -1.07 -25.63
CA ALA A 40 18.00 0.23 -25.73
C ALA A 40 16.57 0.09 -25.20
N GLY A 41 16.41 0.10 -23.88
CA GLY A 41 15.07 -0.03 -23.31
C GLY A 41 14.97 -0.16 -21.80
N ARG A 42 15.99 0.21 -21.02
CA ARG A 42 15.81 0.33 -19.56
C ARG A 42 16.23 1.72 -19.12
N LEU A 43 15.27 2.63 -19.19
CA LEU A 43 15.32 3.89 -18.45
C LEU A 43 15.31 3.53 -16.96
N PRO A 44 16.34 3.89 -16.18
CA PRO A 44 16.29 3.80 -14.73
C PRO A 44 15.53 5.02 -14.21
N GLY A 45 14.36 4.82 -13.62
CA GLY A 45 13.64 5.88 -12.90
C GLY A 45 12.16 5.93 -13.21
N ALA A 46 11.41 4.91 -12.84
CA ALA A 46 9.95 4.99 -12.79
C ALA A 46 9.39 4.20 -11.59
N ASP A 47 10.04 4.23 -10.43
CA ASP A 47 9.58 3.46 -9.25
C ASP A 47 9.87 4.18 -7.92
N THR A 48 9.75 5.52 -7.85
CA THR A 48 9.95 6.24 -6.57
C THR A 48 8.84 7.23 -6.21
N THR A 49 7.77 7.36 -7.00
CA THR A 49 6.78 8.43 -6.77
C THR A 49 5.71 8.06 -5.73
N ASP A 50 5.36 6.79 -5.56
CA ASP A 50 4.24 6.39 -4.69
C ASP A 50 4.53 6.42 -3.18
N SER A 51 5.79 6.18 -2.79
CA SER A 51 6.15 6.10 -1.36
C SER A 51 6.23 7.46 -0.67
N ASN A 52 6.63 8.51 -1.41
CA ASN A 52 6.79 9.86 -0.86
C ASN A 52 5.42 10.52 -0.58
N THR A 53 4.45 10.32 -1.47
CA THR A 53 3.08 10.85 -1.34
C THR A 53 2.37 10.30 -0.09
N SER A 54 2.52 8.99 0.19
CA SER A 54 1.94 8.37 1.39
C SER A 54 2.57 8.87 2.70
N ALA A 55 3.88 9.15 2.70
CA ALA A 55 4.57 9.71 3.85
C ALA A 55 4.15 11.16 4.14
N GLY A 56 4.02 12.00 3.09
CA GLY A 56 3.53 13.38 3.23
C GLY A 56 2.09 13.46 3.73
N PHE A 57 1.25 12.50 3.34
CA PHE A 57 -0.12 12.37 3.82
C PHE A 57 -0.21 12.10 5.33
N ALA A 58 0.49 11.06 5.81
CA ALA A 58 0.46 10.68 7.23
C ALA A 58 1.00 11.82 8.12
N GLN A 59 2.03 12.52 7.64
CA GLN A 59 2.58 13.69 8.32
C GLN A 59 1.58 14.85 8.39
N THR A 60 0.86 15.14 7.30
CA THR A 60 -0.14 16.21 7.29
C THR A 60 -1.30 15.93 8.25
N LEU A 61 -1.81 14.69 8.26
CA LEU A 61 -2.85 14.28 9.20
C LEU A 61 -2.34 14.33 10.66
N GLY A 62 -1.11 13.87 10.90
CA GLY A 62 -0.46 13.94 12.20
C GLY A 62 -0.34 15.38 12.72
N ASN A 63 0.08 16.31 11.86
CA ASN A 63 0.16 17.73 12.19
C ASN A 63 -1.21 18.29 12.57
N LEU A 64 -2.24 18.01 11.77
CA LEU A 64 -3.59 18.51 12.00
C LEU A 64 -4.17 18.03 13.35
N VAL A 65 -3.92 16.77 13.71
CA VAL A 65 -4.31 16.23 15.02
C VAL A 65 -3.53 16.90 16.16
N SER A 66 -2.24 17.18 15.94
CA SER A 66 -1.41 17.91 16.90
C SER A 66 -1.90 19.35 17.11
N ASP A 67 -2.27 20.05 16.04
CA ASP A 67 -2.83 21.41 16.10
C ASP A 67 -4.12 21.46 16.94
N VAL A 68 -5.03 20.52 16.72
CA VAL A 68 -6.27 20.42 17.53
C VAL A 68 -5.96 20.12 18.99
N ASN A 69 -5.00 19.24 19.27
CA ASN A 69 -4.58 18.95 20.64
C ASN A 69 -4.05 20.22 21.32
N GLN A 70 -3.24 21.01 20.61
CA GLN A 70 -2.72 22.27 21.11
C GLN A 70 -3.83 23.30 21.37
N LEU A 71 -4.83 23.39 20.49
CA LEU A 71 -5.98 24.27 20.68
C LEU A 71 -6.82 23.87 21.89
N GLN A 72 -7.00 22.57 22.11
CA GLN A 72 -7.67 22.03 23.30
C GLN A 72 -6.91 22.37 24.58
N HIS A 73 -5.58 22.19 24.58
CA HIS A 73 -4.71 22.56 25.70
C HIS A 73 -4.74 24.06 25.99
N ARG A 74 -4.75 24.89 24.94
CA ARG A 74 -4.86 26.34 25.07
C ARG A 74 -6.19 26.74 25.72
N SER A 75 -7.29 26.10 25.31
CA SER A 75 -8.61 26.30 25.93
C SER A 75 -8.58 26.00 27.44
N ASP A 76 -7.94 24.90 27.85
CA ASP A 76 -7.77 24.54 29.26
C ASP A 76 -6.90 25.54 30.02
N ASP A 77 -5.79 25.98 29.43
CA ASP A 77 -4.89 26.95 30.05
C ASP A 77 -5.59 28.32 30.26
N THR A 78 -6.30 28.80 29.24
CA THR A 78 -7.10 30.03 29.32
C THR A 78 -8.20 29.89 30.38
N PHE A 79 -8.84 28.73 30.49
CA PHE A 79 -9.81 28.46 31.56
C PHE A 79 -9.17 28.54 32.95
N ARG A 80 -7.98 27.96 33.13
CA ARG A 80 -7.22 28.03 34.39
C ARG A 80 -6.69 29.43 34.68
N ALA A 81 -6.38 30.22 33.67
CA ALA A 81 -6.03 31.64 33.81
C ALA A 81 -7.26 32.47 34.25
N PHE A 82 -8.44 32.17 33.71
CA PHE A 82 -9.70 32.81 34.12
C PHE A 82 -10.02 32.54 35.59
N LEU A 83 -9.88 31.29 36.05
CA LEU A 83 -10.07 30.96 37.48
C LEU A 83 -9.10 31.69 38.42
N ARG A 84 -7.93 32.11 37.92
CA ARG A 84 -6.94 32.90 38.64
C ARG A 84 -7.13 34.42 38.51
N GLY A 85 -8.16 34.87 37.79
CA GLY A 85 -8.40 36.28 37.48
C GLY A 85 -7.40 36.90 36.50
N GLN A 86 -6.68 36.06 35.72
CA GLN A 86 -5.65 36.47 34.77
C GLN A 86 -6.14 36.49 33.31
N ALA A 87 -7.35 35.98 33.06
CA ALA A 87 -8.02 36.00 31.76
C ALA A 87 -9.50 36.33 31.95
N GLU A 88 -10.13 36.90 30.93
CA GLU A 88 -11.55 37.24 30.94
C GLU A 88 -12.41 36.06 30.48
N LEU A 89 -13.70 36.05 30.86
CA LEU A 89 -14.63 35.01 30.43
C LEU A 89 -14.74 34.94 28.89
N HIS A 90 -14.59 36.08 28.22
CA HIS A 90 -14.61 36.16 26.75
C HIS A 90 -13.44 35.41 26.11
N ASP A 91 -12.24 35.45 26.70
CA ASP A 91 -11.08 34.71 26.20
C ASP A 91 -11.29 33.20 26.28
N VAL A 92 -11.86 32.71 27.38
CA VAL A 92 -12.22 31.29 27.54
C VAL A 92 -13.27 30.89 26.50
N ALA A 93 -14.30 31.72 26.33
CA ALA A 93 -15.37 31.46 25.36
C ALA A 93 -14.83 31.43 23.92
N LEU A 94 -13.93 32.35 23.57
CA LEU A 94 -13.30 32.42 22.25
C LEU A 94 -12.41 31.19 22.02
N ALA A 95 -11.54 30.85 22.97
CA ALA A 95 -10.65 29.69 22.87
C ALA A 95 -11.43 28.37 22.75
N SER A 96 -12.58 28.25 23.44
CA SER A 96 -13.46 27.09 23.33
C SER A 96 -14.16 27.03 21.96
N HIS A 97 -14.56 28.18 21.43
CA HIS A 97 -15.17 28.27 20.09
C HIS A 97 -14.16 27.90 19.00
N GLU A 98 -12.93 28.40 19.10
CA GLU A 98 -11.84 28.09 18.18
C GLU A 98 -11.51 26.59 18.18
N ALA A 99 -11.34 25.99 19.36
CA ALA A 99 -11.14 24.55 19.53
C ALA A 99 -12.27 23.73 18.90
N SER A 100 -13.52 24.14 19.12
CA SER A 100 -14.70 23.46 18.57
C SER A 100 -14.75 23.50 17.04
N ILE A 101 -14.43 24.65 16.44
CA ILE A 101 -14.40 24.82 14.98
C ILE A 101 -13.24 24.00 14.38
N ALA A 102 -12.05 24.07 14.96
CA ALA A 102 -10.88 23.32 14.50
C ALA A 102 -11.09 21.81 14.56
N MET A 103 -11.76 21.30 15.61
CA MET A 103 -12.11 19.89 15.74
C MET A 103 -13.06 19.43 14.62
N ARG A 104 -14.08 20.23 14.29
CA ARG A 104 -15.01 19.93 13.19
C ARG A 104 -14.30 19.92 11.84
N LEU A 105 -13.47 20.93 11.58
CA LEU A 105 -12.67 21.01 10.37
C LEU A 105 -11.74 19.79 10.24
N THR A 106 -11.09 19.39 11.33
CA THR A 106 -10.22 18.21 11.36
C THR A 106 -10.98 16.92 11.10
N ALA A 107 -12.21 16.78 11.59
CA ALA A 107 -13.05 15.64 11.28
C ALA A 107 -13.42 15.57 9.79
N GLU A 108 -13.74 16.72 9.17
CA GLU A 108 -14.00 16.79 7.72
C GLU A 108 -12.75 16.45 6.91
N ILE A 109 -11.60 17.01 7.28
CA ILE A 109 -10.33 16.72 6.62
C ILE A 109 -9.99 15.25 6.76
N ARG A 110 -10.10 14.64 7.96
CA ARG A 110 -9.91 13.20 8.16
C ARG A 110 -10.78 12.37 7.20
N ASN A 111 -12.05 12.73 7.03
CA ASN A 111 -12.95 12.00 6.14
C ASN A 111 -12.52 12.15 4.66
N LYS A 112 -12.18 13.37 4.22
CA LYS A 112 -11.66 13.64 2.86
C LYS A 112 -10.35 12.93 2.59
N LEU A 113 -9.48 12.87 3.59
CA LEU A 113 -8.19 12.21 3.54
C LEU A 113 -8.35 10.68 3.43
N LEU A 114 -9.29 10.09 4.17
CA LEU A 114 -9.64 8.68 4.02
C LEU A 114 -10.22 8.35 2.65
N ASP A 115 -11.03 9.27 2.09
CA ASP A 115 -11.60 9.13 0.76
C ASP A 115 -10.52 9.17 -0.33
N ALA A 116 -9.62 10.17 -0.27
CA ALA A 116 -8.48 10.28 -1.17
C ALA A 116 -7.54 9.07 -1.11
N TYR A 117 -7.27 8.54 0.09
CA TYR A 117 -6.48 7.31 0.27
C TYR A 117 -7.17 6.11 -0.40
N ARG A 118 -8.49 5.97 -0.23
CA ARG A 118 -9.26 4.89 -0.88
C ARG A 118 -9.28 5.04 -2.40
N GLU A 119 -9.40 6.26 -2.92
CA GLU A 119 -9.43 6.53 -4.36
C GLU A 119 -8.11 6.13 -5.04
N VAL A 120 -6.97 6.51 -4.46
CA VAL A 120 -5.63 6.12 -4.95
C VAL A 120 -5.46 4.61 -4.99
N MET A 121 -6.05 3.88 -4.05
CA MET A 121 -6.01 2.41 -4.02
C MET A 121 -7.00 1.73 -4.97
N ARG A 122 -8.08 2.44 -5.33
CA ARG A 122 -9.19 1.90 -6.11
C ARG A 122 -9.13 2.25 -7.58
N THR A 123 -8.15 3.06 -7.99
CA THR A 123 -7.71 3.17 -9.38
C THR A 123 -6.62 2.11 -9.61
N PRO A 124 -6.97 0.84 -9.90
CA PRO A 124 -5.99 -0.06 -10.49
C PRO A 124 -5.58 0.53 -11.83
N MET A 125 -4.27 0.63 -12.02
CA MET A 125 -3.67 0.76 -13.34
C MET A 125 -4.00 -0.48 -14.19
#